data_AF-A0A3D6D1U9-F1
#
_entry.id   AF-A0A3D6D1U9-F1
#
_cell.length_a   1.000
_cell.length_b   1.000
_cell.length_c   1.000
_cell.angle_alpha   90.00
_cell.angle_beta   90.00
_cell.angle_gamma   90.00
#
_symmetry.space_group_name_H-M   'P 1'
#
loop_
_entity.id
_entity.type
_entity.pdbx_description
1 polymer ?
#
loop_
_entity_poly.entity_id
_entity_poly.type
_entity_poly.pdbx_seq_one_letter_code
_entity_poly.pdbx_strand_id
1 'polypeptide(L)' 'FFICLGDAPQFNGKFACFGKLRTGAEVLRKIGETPVKTSANGERSKPIKKVLIKSIKVRKAS' A
#
# COMPACT_ATOMS: atom_id res chain seq x y z
N PHE A 1 -0.18 -4.85 6.46
CA PHE A 1 -1.40 -4.37 5.77
C PHE A 1 -1.07 -4.11 4.31
N PHE A 2 -2.07 -3.95 3.46
CA PHE A 2 -1.90 -3.49 2.08
C PHE A 2 -2.92 -2.38 1.80
N ILE A 3 -2.67 -1.64 0.72
CA ILE A 3 -3.60 -0.61 0.25
C ILE A 3 -3.93 -0.96 -1.20
N CYS A 4 -5.21 -1.08 -1.53
CA CYS A 4 -5.65 -1.26 -2.91
C CYS A 4 -5.45 0.06 -3.66
N LEU A 5 -4.70 0.04 -4.77
CA LEU A 5 -4.50 1.21 -5.64
C LEU A 5 -5.63 1.37 -6.69
N GLY A 6 -6.56 0.43 -6.71
CA GLY A 6 -7.78 0.42 -7.52
C GLY A 6 -8.77 -0.61 -6.96
N ASP A 7 -9.89 -0.81 -7.64
CA ASP A 7 -10.90 -1.77 -7.21
C ASP A 7 -10.35 -3.20 -7.22
N ALA A 8 -10.62 -3.95 -6.15
CA ALA A 8 -10.09 -5.30 -5.94
C ALA A 8 -11.17 -6.27 -5.44
N PRO A 9 -12.24 -6.52 -6.23
CA PRO A 9 -13.36 -7.38 -5.82
C PRO A 9 -12.94 -8.82 -5.48
N GLN A 10 -11.81 -9.30 -6.03
CA GLN A 10 -11.23 -10.60 -5.74
C GLN A 10 -10.85 -10.81 -4.25
N PHE A 11 -10.77 -9.72 -3.47
CA PHE A 11 -10.47 -9.75 -2.03
C PHE A 11 -11.70 -9.72 -1.13
N ASN A 12 -12.89 -9.51 -1.69
CA ASN A 12 -14.14 -9.50 -0.92
C ASN A 12 -14.34 -10.85 -0.19
N GLY A 13 -14.70 -10.78 1.09
CA GLY A 13 -14.86 -11.96 1.96
C GLY A 13 -13.56 -12.65 2.37
N LYS A 14 -12.39 -12.24 1.84
CA LYS A 14 -11.07 -12.81 2.16
C LYS A 14 -10.23 -11.90 3.05
N PHE A 15 -10.38 -10.59 2.92
CA PHE A 15 -9.65 -9.60 3.69
C PHE A 15 -10.61 -8.56 4.28
N ALA A 16 -10.43 -8.23 5.57
CA ALA A 16 -11.22 -7.22 6.25
C ALA A 16 -10.72 -5.80 5.92
N CYS A 17 -11.60 -4.95 5.39
CA CYS A 17 -11.32 -3.52 5.25
C CYS A 17 -11.52 -2.82 6.60
N PHE A 18 -10.47 -2.18 7.11
CA PHE A 18 -10.48 -1.47 8.40
C PHE A 18 -10.24 0.05 8.27
N GLY A 19 -10.17 0.57 7.05
CA GLY A 19 -9.98 2.00 6.80
C GLY A 19 -9.94 2.33 5.32
N LYS A 20 -9.97 3.63 5.01
CA LYS A 20 -9.80 4.17 3.65
C LYS A 20 -8.84 5.35 3.65
N LEU A 21 -8.22 5.61 2.51
CA LEU A 21 -7.38 6.79 2.34
C LEU A 21 -8.25 8.05 2.37
N ARG A 22 -7.90 9.01 3.24
CA ARG A 22 -8.53 10.35 3.26
C ARG A 22 -7.73 11.37 2.45
N THR A 23 -6.40 11.27 2.45
CA THR A 23 -5.47 12.21 1.79
C THR A 23 -4.22 11.48 1.32
N GLY A 24 -3.50 12.04 0.34
CA GLY A 24 -2.21 11.49 -0.12
C GLY A 24 -2.30 10.47 -1.26
N ALA A 25 -3.36 10.52 -2.07
CA ALA A 25 -3.55 9.64 -3.22
C ALA A 25 -2.37 9.66 -4.20
N GLU A 26 -1.81 10.84 -4.49
CA GLU A 26 -0.64 10.96 -5.38
C GLU A 26 0.61 10.29 -4.79
N VAL A 27 0.79 10.34 -3.46
CA VAL A 27 1.92 9.66 -2.79
C VAL A 27 1.77 8.14 -2.93
N LEU A 28 0.56 7.61 -2.73
CA LEU A 28 0.31 6.18 -2.96
C LEU A 28 0.54 5.77 -4.40
N ARG A 29 0.13 6.59 -5.37
CA ARG A 29 0.41 6.34 -6.80
C ARG A 29 1.91 6.23 -7.05
N LYS A 30 2.72 7.18 -6.56
CA LYS A 30 4.19 7.16 -6.68
C LYS A 30 4.81 5.93 -6.01
N ILE A 31 4.27 5.49 -4.88
CA ILE A 31 4.72 4.24 -4.22
C ILE A 31 4.42 3.03 -5.11
N GLY A 32 3.20 2.95 -5.68
CA GLY A 32 2.80 1.88 -6.60
C GLY A 32 3.64 1.81 -7.88
N GLU A 33 4.15 2.94 -8.35
CA GLU A 33 5.01 3.05 -9.54
C GLU A 33 6.51 2.85 -9.23
N THR A 34 6.89 2.61 -7.96
CA THR A 34 8.30 2.47 -7.59
C THR A 34 8.94 1.27 -8.30
N PRO A 35 10.11 1.42 -8.94
CA PRO A 35 10.80 0.30 -9.56
C PRO A 35 11.05 -0.85 -8.59
N VAL A 36 10.67 -2.05 -9.00
CA VAL A 36 10.80 -3.29 -8.24
C VAL A 36 11.74 -4.28 -8.92
N LYS A 37 12.44 -5.05 -8.09
CA LYS A 37 13.14 -6.27 -8.47
C LYS A 37 12.34 -7.50 -8.03
N THR A 38 12.75 -8.66 -8.51
CA THR A 38 12.21 -9.94 -8.07
C THR A 38 12.42 -10.12 -6.57
N SER A 39 11.35 -10.56 -5.89
CA SER A 39 11.33 -10.88 -4.48
C SER A 39 11.93 -12.28 -4.25
N ALA A 40 12.12 -12.64 -2.98
CA ALA A 40 12.58 -13.99 -2.62
C ALA A 40 11.61 -15.10 -3.08
N ASN A 41 10.33 -14.77 -3.30
CA ASN A 41 9.29 -15.72 -3.71
C ASN A 41 9.07 -15.73 -5.25
N GLY A 42 9.93 -15.05 -6.01
CA GLY A 42 9.95 -15.10 -7.49
C GLY A 42 9.08 -14.06 -8.20
N GLU A 43 8.24 -13.30 -7.48
CA GLU A 43 7.41 -12.25 -8.07
C GLU A 43 8.13 -10.89 -8.11
N ARG A 44 7.78 -10.02 -9.08
CA ARG A 44 8.33 -8.66 -9.18
C ARG A 44 7.62 -7.72 -8.20
N SER A 45 8.02 -7.73 -6.93
CA SER A 45 7.36 -6.96 -5.87
C SER A 45 8.30 -6.22 -4.91
N LYS A 46 9.61 -6.48 -4.94
CA LYS A 46 10.55 -5.91 -3.96
C LYS A 46 11.06 -4.55 -4.44
N PRO A 47 10.78 -3.43 -3.76
CA PRO A 47 11.28 -2.12 -4.18
C PRO A 47 12.81 -2.10 -4.25
N ILE A 48 13.36 -1.54 -5.34
CA ILE A 48 14.81 -1.35 -5.50
C ILE A 48 15.31 -0.34 -4.47
N LYS A 49 14.59 0.78 -4.33
CA LYS A 49 14.78 1.76 -3.26
C LYS A 49 13.74 1.52 -2.17
N LYS A 50 14.18 1.53 -0.90
CA LYS A 50 13.29 1.30 0.24
C LYS A 50 12.26 2.43 0.36
N VAL A 51 10.98 2.07 0.45
CA VAL A 51 9.89 2.96 0.85
C VAL A 51 9.67 2.75 2.35
N LEU A 52 9.96 3.77 3.16
CA LEU A 52 9.96 3.66 4.63
C LEU A 52 8.87 4.52 5.25
N ILE A 53 8.11 3.93 6.18
CA ILE A 53 7.28 4.69 7.11
C ILE A 53 8.21 5.17 8.23
N LYS A 54 8.47 6.48 8.29
CA LYS A 54 9.41 7.06 9.26
C LYS A 54 8.77 7.35 10.62
N SER A 55 7.47 7.69 10.64
CA SER A 55 6.73 7.99 11.85
C SER A 55 5.24 7.75 11.65
N ILE A 56 4.52 7.53 12.74
CA ILE A 56 3.06 7.35 12.76
C ILE A 56 2.51 8.26 13.86
N LYS A 57 1.45 9.02 13.54
CA LYS A 57 0.72 9.84 14.51
C LYS A 57 -0.76 9.50 14.46
N VAL A 58 -1.26 8.92 15.55
CA VAL A 58 -2.68 8.64 15.72
C VAL A 58 -3.38 9.90 16.22
N ARG A 59 -4.54 10.22 15.62
CA ARG A 59 -5.39 11.34 16.02
C ARG A 59 -6.78 10.79 16.36
N LYS A 60 -7.51 11.48 17.24
CA LYS A 60 -8.94 11.20 17.41
C LYS A 60 -9.65 11.38 16.07
N ALA A 61 -10.60 10.51 15.81
CA ALA A 61 -11.51 10.69 14.68
C ALA A 61 -12.19 12.05 14.82
N SER A 62 -12.24 12.79 13.70
CA SER A 62 -12.95 14.07 13.56
C SER A 62 -14.30 13.81 12.92
#